data_AF-A0A3P6ERX1-F1
#
_entry.id   AF-A0A3P6ERX1-F1
#
_cell.length_a   1.000
_cell.length_b   1.000
_cell.length_c   1.000
_cell.angle_alpha   90.00
_cell.angle_beta   90.00
_cell.angle_gamma   90.00
#
_symmetry.space_group_name_H-M   'P 1'
#
loop_
_entity.id
_entity.type
_entity.pdbx_description
1 polymer ?
#
loop_
_entity_poly.entity_id
_entity_poly.type
_entity_poly.pdbx_seq_one_letter_code
_entity_poly.pdbx_strand_id
1 'polypeptide(L)'
;MMRFRAQFNIGISLSSIAHRTQVSKSKLCTVRCFQSGRFVCGGDQSSLRHWSQSPTRVFGNRVSRAMKNEAQKALFDYLHHTRTLSFVDAEHISNNSPRFISSLLSKIDTRKEDISHSLTKFLRYNPINEFEPFFESMGLRPSEISRFLQRDLVLLSDDSVLFENFHVLCNYGIPRSKIGCVYKEAREIFGYENGVLLSKLEAYERLGLGKPIVIKLVTYCPSLLVGGIDSEFVAVVGKLKDLDMACDWLGRYLSDRKTYNWGSVLETMELLEKMGFKEEKLSSLLKTYPDLVGETSGKKAYVMFGKLLKVGLEMSEIDKLVRDHPEMLLEKSAKSILAALKYMMRIRMEKEFIFSILQQHMKLICSSSLLGPKAVCSKLKIEEKSYIRSLRKTL
;
A
#
# COMPACT_ATOMS: atom_id res chain seq x y z
N MET A 1 8.89 29.22 -16.01
CA MET A 1 7.90 29.69 -17.01
C MET A 1 7.94 28.93 -18.35
N MET A 2 9.06 28.72 -19.04
CA MET A 2 9.09 27.89 -20.28
C MET A 2 9.12 26.36 -20.04
N ARG A 3 9.57 25.89 -18.86
CA ARG A 3 9.67 24.44 -18.56
C ARG A 3 8.37 23.76 -18.11
N PHE A 4 7.37 24.52 -17.65
CA PHE A 4 6.04 23.97 -17.36
C PHE A 4 5.35 23.58 -18.67
N ARG A 5 5.47 24.41 -19.73
CA ARG A 5 5.07 24.04 -21.10
C ARG A 5 5.87 22.85 -21.64
N ALA A 6 7.18 22.77 -21.37
CA ALA A 6 8.01 21.65 -21.82
C ALA A 6 7.62 20.33 -21.14
N GLN A 7 7.42 20.30 -19.81
CA GLN A 7 6.97 19.10 -19.10
C GLN A 7 5.50 18.74 -19.38
N PHE A 8 4.63 19.73 -19.61
CA PHE A 8 3.25 19.52 -20.06
C PHE A 8 3.19 18.95 -21.49
N ASN A 9 4.08 19.37 -22.39
CA ASN A 9 4.24 18.76 -23.71
C ASN A 9 4.95 17.40 -23.67
N ILE A 10 5.89 17.17 -22.74
CA ILE A 10 6.54 15.86 -22.55
C ILE A 10 5.56 14.83 -21.98
N GLY A 11 4.66 15.23 -21.06
CA GLY A 11 3.57 14.37 -20.57
C GLY A 11 2.51 14.03 -21.64
N ILE A 12 2.28 14.94 -22.59
CA ILE A 12 1.43 14.69 -23.77
C ILE A 12 2.17 13.86 -24.83
N SER A 13 3.49 14.01 -24.97
CA SER A 13 4.31 13.24 -25.92
C SER A 13 4.56 11.81 -25.48
N LEU A 14 4.74 11.54 -24.18
CA LEU A 14 4.96 10.19 -23.64
C LEU A 14 3.69 9.33 -23.66
N SER A 15 2.50 9.95 -23.76
CA SER A 15 1.24 9.23 -24.04
C SER A 15 1.00 8.98 -25.54
N SER A 16 1.82 9.56 -26.42
CA SER A 16 1.73 9.44 -27.88
C SER A 16 2.82 8.53 -28.50
N ILE A 17 3.97 8.34 -27.84
CA ILE A 17 5.10 7.51 -28.35
C ILE A 17 5.02 6.03 -27.88
N ALA A 18 3.84 5.55 -27.45
CA ALA A 18 3.62 4.13 -27.16
C ALA A 18 3.29 3.27 -28.40
N HIS A 19 3.55 3.76 -29.61
CA HIS A 19 3.51 2.97 -30.84
C HIS A 19 4.83 3.08 -31.61
N ARG A 20 5.51 1.95 -31.71
CA ARG A 20 6.77 1.64 -32.44
C ARG A 20 8.08 2.01 -31.73
N THR A 21 8.57 1.05 -30.95
CA THR A 21 9.85 0.37 -31.22
C THR A 21 9.84 -0.99 -30.51
N GLN A 22 9.97 -2.07 -31.27
CA GLN A 22 10.30 -3.40 -30.76
C GLN A 22 11.76 -3.39 -30.30
N VAL A 23 12.06 -3.94 -29.12
CA VAL A 23 13.08 -4.98 -28.83
C VAL A 23 13.26 -5.17 -27.30
N SER A 24 13.42 -6.44 -26.92
CA SER A 24 13.78 -7.06 -25.62
C SER A 24 12.93 -6.77 -24.37
N LYS A 25 11.99 -7.69 -24.11
CA LYS A 25 11.19 -7.82 -22.88
C LYS A 25 12.04 -8.34 -21.71
N SER A 26 12.20 -7.54 -20.66
CA SER A 26 12.38 -8.03 -19.29
C SER A 26 11.09 -7.73 -18.50
N LYS A 27 10.58 -8.74 -17.78
CA LYS A 27 9.24 -8.77 -17.19
C LYS A 27 9.14 -7.82 -15.99
N LEU A 28 8.60 -6.62 -16.19
CA LEU A 28 8.15 -5.75 -15.10
C LEU A 28 6.79 -6.25 -14.59
N CYS A 29 6.77 -6.86 -13.41
CA CYS A 29 5.57 -7.42 -12.80
C CYS A 29 4.68 -6.28 -12.28
N THR A 30 3.60 -5.96 -12.99
CA THR A 30 2.58 -5.00 -12.53
C THR A 30 1.78 -5.63 -11.39
N VAL A 31 2.10 -5.31 -10.14
CA VAL A 31 1.32 -5.70 -8.97
C VAL A 31 0.01 -4.88 -8.96
N ARG A 32 -1.07 -5.48 -9.45
CA ARG A 32 -2.44 -4.97 -9.26
C ARG A 32 -2.92 -5.39 -7.88
N CYS A 33 -2.90 -4.47 -6.91
CA CYS A 33 -3.61 -4.64 -5.65
C CYS A 33 -5.10 -4.33 -5.85
N PHE A 34 -5.92 -5.39 -5.78
CA PHE A 34 -7.39 -5.31 -5.86
C PHE A 34 -7.97 -4.67 -4.61
N GLN A 35 -8.89 -3.73 -4.82
CA GLN A 35 -9.79 -3.18 -3.82
C GLN A 35 -10.79 -4.25 -3.36
N SER A 36 -11.11 -4.24 -2.07
CA SER A 36 -12.14 -5.04 -1.42
C SER A 36 -13.50 -4.90 -2.11
N GLY A 37 -13.88 -5.90 -2.91
CA GLY A 37 -15.23 -6.09 -3.42
C GLY A 37 -15.76 -7.46 -2.96
N ARG A 38 -16.91 -7.46 -2.27
CA ARG A 38 -17.71 -8.68 -2.06
C ARG A 38 -18.09 -9.23 -3.42
N PHE A 39 -17.61 -10.42 -3.79
CA PHE A 39 -18.22 -11.18 -4.89
C PHE A 39 -18.22 -12.69 -4.63
N VAL A 40 -19.34 -13.25 -5.05
CA VAL A 40 -19.82 -14.62 -4.95
C VAL A 40 -19.02 -15.52 -5.90
N CYS A 41 -18.57 -16.68 -5.43
CA CYS A 41 -17.89 -17.68 -6.26
C CYS A 41 -18.89 -18.44 -7.13
N GLY A 42 -18.79 -18.27 -8.45
CA GLY A 42 -19.16 -19.28 -9.45
C GLY A 42 -17.88 -20.01 -9.87
N GLY A 43 -17.93 -21.34 -9.92
CA GLY A 43 -16.78 -22.18 -10.25
C GLY A 43 -16.55 -22.36 -11.75
N ASP A 44 -15.35 -22.81 -12.10
CA ASP A 44 -15.13 -23.84 -13.13
C ASP A 44 -13.72 -24.45 -12.97
N GLN A 45 -13.66 -25.78 -13.11
CA GLN A 45 -12.45 -26.61 -13.02
C GLN A 45 -11.94 -26.97 -14.42
N SER A 46 -10.62 -26.89 -14.64
CA SER A 46 -9.87 -27.91 -15.41
C SER A 46 -8.37 -27.76 -15.11
N SER A 47 -7.82 -28.73 -14.37
CA SER A 47 -6.83 -29.73 -14.81
C SER A 47 -5.36 -29.35 -14.58
N LEU A 48 -4.82 -29.77 -13.42
CA LEU A 48 -3.46 -30.32 -13.24
C LEU A 48 -3.36 -30.98 -11.85
N ARG A 49 -3.26 -32.31 -11.85
CA ARG A 49 -3.00 -33.21 -10.70
C ARG A 49 -1.53 -32.98 -10.25
N HIS A 50 -1.06 -33.08 -9.01
CA HIS A 50 -1.40 -33.92 -7.85
C HIS A 50 -0.66 -33.34 -6.61
N TRP A 51 -1.10 -33.69 -5.38
CA TRP A 51 -0.67 -33.20 -4.04
C TRP A 51 -1.41 -32.01 -3.43
N SER A 52 -2.70 -31.88 -3.74
CA SER A 52 -3.63 -31.12 -2.91
C SER A 52 -4.87 -31.99 -2.67
N GLN A 53 -4.87 -32.73 -1.56
CA GLN A 53 -6.12 -33.31 -1.06
C GLN A 53 -6.96 -32.16 -0.51
N SER A 54 -8.00 -31.78 -1.25
CA SER A 54 -9.11 -30.97 -0.72
C SER A 54 -9.70 -31.70 0.49
N PRO A 55 -10.10 -31.01 1.57
CA PRO A 55 -10.70 -31.68 2.71
C PRO A 55 -12.06 -32.21 2.28
N THR A 56 -12.15 -33.55 2.19
CA THR A 56 -13.41 -34.28 2.21
C THR A 56 -14.23 -33.73 3.38
N ARG A 57 -15.53 -33.48 3.16
CA ARG A 57 -16.48 -33.05 4.20
C ARG A 57 -16.51 -34.10 5.32
N VAL A 58 -15.58 -34.01 6.27
CA VAL A 58 -15.62 -34.72 7.53
C VAL A 58 -16.27 -33.78 8.52
N PHE A 59 -17.34 -34.25 9.17
CA PHE A 59 -18.04 -33.60 10.26
C PHE A 59 -17.06 -32.78 11.12
N GLY A 60 -17.24 -31.45 11.11
CA GLY A 60 -16.33 -30.52 11.75
C GLY A 60 -16.36 -30.68 13.26
N ASN A 61 -15.45 -31.49 13.81
CA ASN A 61 -15.09 -31.42 15.21
C ASN A 61 -14.65 -29.98 15.48
N ARG A 62 -15.42 -29.24 16.30
CA ARG A 62 -15.02 -27.90 16.74
C ARG A 62 -13.71 -28.05 17.50
N VAL A 63 -12.61 -27.60 16.91
CA VAL A 63 -11.30 -27.60 17.55
C VAL A 63 -11.38 -26.80 18.85
N SER A 64 -11.27 -27.48 19.99
CA SER A 64 -11.34 -26.85 21.31
C SER A 64 -10.09 -26.03 21.60
N ARG A 65 -10.15 -25.12 22.59
CA ARG A 65 -8.99 -24.33 23.01
C ARG A 65 -7.87 -25.23 23.55
N ALA A 66 -8.21 -26.28 24.29
CA ALA A 66 -7.24 -27.24 24.82
C ALA A 66 -6.49 -27.96 23.68
N MET A 67 -7.21 -28.42 22.65
CA MET A 67 -6.60 -29.06 21.47
C MET A 67 -5.63 -28.13 20.75
N LYS A 68 -5.94 -26.84 20.65
CA LYS A 68 -5.04 -25.86 20.04
C LYS A 68 -3.78 -25.69 20.88
N ASN A 69 -3.92 -25.55 22.20
CA ASN A 69 -2.78 -25.39 23.10
C ASN A 69 -1.85 -26.61 23.02
N GLU A 70 -2.40 -27.83 22.99
CA GLU A 70 -1.60 -29.06 22.82
C GLU A 70 -0.90 -29.10 21.46
N ALA A 71 -1.57 -28.68 20.38
CA ALA A 71 -0.96 -28.63 19.06
C ALA A 71 0.13 -27.56 18.94
N GLN A 72 -0.08 -26.39 19.56
CA GLN A 72 0.94 -25.34 19.66
C GLN A 72 2.16 -25.85 20.43
N LYS A 73 1.94 -26.51 21.56
CA LYS A 73 3.02 -27.12 22.35
C LYS A 73 3.77 -28.19 21.56
N ALA A 74 3.06 -29.09 20.85
CA ALA A 74 3.70 -30.11 20.03
C ALA A 74 4.54 -29.51 18.90
N LEU A 75 4.05 -28.46 18.23
CA LEU A 75 4.81 -27.73 17.21
C LEU A 75 6.02 -26.99 17.82
N PHE A 76 5.85 -26.34 18.97
CA PHE A 76 6.94 -25.72 19.73
C PHE A 76 8.02 -26.75 20.07
N ASP A 77 7.64 -27.89 20.65
CA ASP A 77 8.57 -28.93 21.07
C ASP A 77 9.35 -29.50 19.87
N TYR A 78 8.68 -29.67 18.72
CA TYR A 78 9.34 -30.05 17.48
C TYR A 78 10.35 -28.99 17.01
N LEU A 79 9.93 -27.72 16.89
CA LEU A 79 10.80 -26.64 16.41
C LEU A 79 12.00 -26.39 17.33
N HIS A 80 11.79 -26.40 18.64
CA HIS A 80 12.84 -26.12 19.61
C HIS A 80 13.75 -27.33 19.86
N HIS A 81 13.19 -28.48 20.25
CA HIS A 81 13.99 -29.63 20.68
C HIS A 81 14.46 -30.50 19.52
N THR A 82 13.67 -30.62 18.44
CA THR A 82 14.04 -31.47 17.28
C THR A 82 14.79 -30.68 16.22
N ARG A 83 14.37 -29.45 15.95
CA ARG A 83 14.93 -28.60 14.89
C ARG A 83 15.91 -27.55 15.41
N THR A 84 16.15 -27.52 16.72
CA THR A 84 17.15 -26.66 17.38
C THR A 84 16.96 -25.16 17.12
N LEU A 85 15.73 -24.72 16.78
CA LEU A 85 15.43 -23.30 16.69
C LEU A 85 15.49 -22.68 18.10
N SER A 86 15.78 -21.38 18.15
CA SER A 86 15.77 -20.66 19.42
C SER A 86 14.40 -20.77 20.08
N PHE A 87 14.36 -20.74 21.41
CA PHE A 87 13.11 -20.76 22.17
C PHE A 87 12.14 -19.68 21.67
N VAL A 88 12.66 -18.46 21.46
CA VAL A 88 11.88 -17.29 21.05
C VAL A 88 11.25 -17.50 19.66
N ASP A 89 11.97 -18.13 18.73
CA ASP A 89 11.43 -18.39 17.39
C ASP A 89 10.43 -19.53 17.39
N ALA A 90 10.74 -20.64 18.08
CA ALA A 90 9.82 -21.76 18.21
C ALA A 90 8.50 -21.34 18.90
N GLU A 91 8.58 -20.51 19.93
CA GLU A 91 7.41 -19.95 20.63
C GLU A 91 6.62 -19.02 19.72
N HIS A 92 7.28 -18.09 19.03
CA HIS A 92 6.61 -17.17 18.12
C HIS A 92 5.90 -17.91 16.98
N ILE A 93 6.59 -18.85 16.33
CA ILE A 93 6.06 -19.60 15.19
C ILE A 93 4.84 -20.43 15.61
N SER A 94 4.94 -21.16 16.73
CA SER A 94 3.85 -22.01 17.20
C SER A 94 2.62 -21.22 17.65
N ASN A 95 2.83 -20.05 18.29
CA ASN A 95 1.73 -19.21 18.76
C ASN A 95 1.04 -18.39 17.65
N ASN A 96 1.75 -18.07 16.56
CA ASN A 96 1.26 -17.17 15.51
C ASN A 96 0.92 -17.88 14.18
N SER A 97 0.79 -19.21 14.15
CA SER A 97 0.42 -19.99 12.95
C SER A 97 -0.91 -20.78 13.08
N PRO A 98 -2.04 -20.12 13.42
CA PRO A 98 -3.30 -20.80 13.77
C PRO A 98 -3.90 -21.68 12.67
N ARG A 99 -3.66 -21.37 11.39
CA ARG A 99 -4.14 -22.17 10.25
C ARG A 99 -3.28 -23.40 10.08
N PHE A 100 -1.97 -23.28 10.21
CA PHE A 100 -1.09 -24.43 10.25
C PHE A 100 -1.45 -25.36 11.43
N ILE A 101 -1.71 -24.82 12.63
CA ILE A 101 -2.16 -25.61 13.78
C ILE A 101 -3.46 -26.37 13.48
N SER A 102 -4.42 -25.71 12.82
CA SER A 102 -5.67 -26.36 12.41
C SER A 102 -5.44 -27.46 11.36
N SER A 103 -4.52 -27.23 10.42
CA SER A 103 -4.08 -28.21 9.42
C SER A 103 -3.43 -29.42 10.10
N LEU A 104 -2.55 -29.19 11.07
CA LEU A 104 -1.86 -30.24 11.82
C LEU A 104 -2.85 -31.12 12.59
N LEU A 105 -3.83 -30.52 13.27
CA LEU A 105 -4.90 -31.25 13.97
C LEU A 105 -5.76 -32.09 13.01
N SER A 106 -5.92 -31.67 11.76
CA SER A 106 -6.68 -32.45 10.77
C SER A 106 -5.96 -33.73 10.29
N LYS A 107 -4.65 -33.86 10.56
CA LYS A 107 -3.83 -35.01 10.17
C LYS A 107 -3.85 -36.16 11.19
N ILE A 108 -4.48 -35.95 12.34
CA ILE A 108 -4.59 -36.96 13.41
C ILE A 108 -6.05 -37.26 13.75
N ASP A 109 -6.28 -38.43 14.35
CA ASP A 109 -7.58 -38.76 14.91
C ASP A 109 -7.80 -38.03 16.24
N THR A 110 -8.55 -36.94 16.16
CA THR A 110 -8.87 -36.07 17.31
C THR A 110 -9.88 -36.67 18.28
N ARG A 111 -10.41 -37.88 18.01
CA ARG A 111 -11.31 -38.60 18.93
C ARG A 111 -10.54 -39.42 19.97
N LYS A 112 -9.24 -39.60 19.79
CA LYS A 112 -8.36 -40.27 20.75
C LYS A 112 -8.07 -39.34 21.92
N GLU A 113 -7.96 -39.92 23.12
CA GLU A 113 -7.77 -39.17 24.37
C GLU A 113 -6.42 -38.43 24.43
N ASP A 114 -5.38 -38.94 23.74
CA ASP A 114 -4.03 -38.35 23.78
C ASP A 114 -3.65 -37.69 22.44
N ILE A 115 -4.07 -36.43 22.30
CA ILE A 115 -3.77 -35.56 21.15
C ILE A 115 -2.28 -35.21 21.11
N SER A 116 -1.72 -34.81 22.26
CA SER A 116 -0.29 -34.52 22.42
C SER A 116 0.62 -35.64 21.91
N HIS A 117 0.39 -36.89 22.34
CA HIS A 117 1.16 -38.04 21.88
C HIS A 117 0.96 -38.30 20.38
N SER A 118 -0.28 -38.20 19.89
CA SER A 118 -0.60 -38.40 18.47
C SER A 118 0.12 -37.39 17.57
N LEU A 119 0.17 -36.12 17.98
CA LEU A 119 0.87 -35.05 17.26
C LEU A 119 2.39 -35.23 17.32
N THR A 120 2.93 -35.54 18.49
CA THR A 120 4.37 -35.80 18.66
C THR A 120 4.82 -36.98 17.79
N LYS A 121 4.03 -38.06 17.79
CA LYS A 121 4.26 -39.21 16.92
C LYS A 121 4.17 -38.81 15.45
N PHE A 122 3.17 -38.03 15.06
CA PHE A 122 3.01 -37.56 13.68
C PHE A 122 4.23 -36.76 13.21
N LEU A 123 4.67 -35.75 13.97
CA LEU A 123 5.80 -34.88 13.62
C LEU A 123 7.14 -35.64 13.59
N ARG A 124 7.30 -36.69 14.40
CA ARG A 124 8.49 -37.55 14.38
C ARG A 124 8.64 -38.33 13.08
N TYR A 125 7.53 -38.78 12.49
CA TYR A 125 7.55 -39.69 11.32
C TYR A 125 7.15 -39.00 10.01
N ASN A 126 6.68 -37.76 10.05
CA ASN A 126 6.21 -37.02 8.89
C ASN A 126 6.88 -35.64 8.87
N PRO A 127 7.87 -35.39 8.00
CA PRO A 127 8.48 -34.07 7.89
C PRO A 127 7.42 -33.06 7.47
N ILE A 128 7.40 -31.91 8.16
CA ILE A 128 6.57 -30.78 7.78
C ILE A 128 7.40 -29.77 7.00
N ASN A 129 6.77 -29.02 6.11
CA ASN A 129 7.41 -27.83 5.54
C ASN A 129 7.40 -26.72 6.60
N GLU A 130 8.54 -26.44 7.21
CA GLU A 130 8.72 -25.48 8.30
C GLU A 130 8.48 -24.03 7.83
N PHE A 131 8.62 -23.76 6.53
CA PHE A 131 8.30 -22.45 5.96
C PHE A 131 6.81 -22.14 6.01
N GLU A 132 5.91 -23.14 6.05
CA GLU A 132 4.47 -22.91 6.19
C GLU A 132 4.10 -22.18 7.50
N PRO A 133 4.36 -22.76 8.70
CA PRO A 133 4.06 -22.09 9.96
C PRO A 133 4.92 -20.83 10.14
N PHE A 134 6.16 -20.80 9.64
CA PHE A 134 7.02 -19.63 9.70
C PHE A 134 6.42 -18.44 8.93
N PHE A 135 6.08 -18.61 7.65
CA PHE A 135 5.48 -17.54 6.84
C PHE A 135 4.14 -17.07 7.42
N GLU A 136 3.31 -17.99 7.93
CA GLU A 136 2.07 -17.63 8.62
C GLU A 136 2.35 -16.77 9.87
N SER A 137 3.35 -17.15 10.68
CA SER A 137 3.74 -16.43 11.90
C SER A 137 4.28 -15.02 11.64
N MET A 138 4.78 -14.76 10.44
CA MET A 138 5.21 -13.44 9.99
C MET A 138 4.05 -12.57 9.47
N GLY A 139 2.82 -13.09 9.46
CA GLY A 139 1.61 -12.38 9.05
C GLY A 139 1.21 -12.57 7.58
N LEU A 140 1.84 -13.49 6.84
CA LEU A 140 1.39 -13.83 5.50
C LEU A 140 0.06 -14.60 5.55
N ARG A 141 -0.84 -14.30 4.60
CA ARG A 141 -2.12 -15.01 4.53
C ARG A 141 -1.89 -16.41 3.93
N PRO A 142 -2.65 -17.44 4.35
CA PRO A 142 -2.52 -18.79 3.79
C PRO A 142 -2.63 -18.86 2.27
N SER A 143 -3.46 -18.00 1.65
CA SER A 143 -3.62 -17.91 0.20
C SER A 143 -2.41 -17.32 -0.52
N GLU A 144 -1.45 -16.75 0.20
CA GLU A 144 -0.22 -16.15 -0.29
C GLU A 144 0.99 -17.07 -0.09
N ILE A 145 1.02 -17.84 1.02
CA ILE A 145 2.14 -18.70 1.42
C ILE A 145 2.56 -19.66 0.29
N SER A 146 1.61 -20.30 -0.39
CA SER A 146 1.91 -21.27 -1.46
C SER A 146 2.73 -20.70 -2.63
N ARG A 147 2.73 -19.36 -2.82
CA ARG A 147 3.55 -18.71 -3.85
C ARG A 147 5.01 -18.56 -3.44
N PHE A 148 5.31 -18.70 -2.15
CA PHE A 148 6.64 -18.48 -1.57
C PHE A 148 7.34 -19.76 -1.17
N LEU A 149 6.59 -20.85 -0.97
CA LEU A 149 7.15 -22.18 -0.72
C LEU A 149 7.95 -22.64 -1.93
N GLN A 150 9.20 -23.03 -1.70
CA GLN A 150 10.02 -23.70 -2.71
C GLN A 150 9.85 -25.21 -2.55
N ARG A 151 9.90 -25.95 -3.67
CA ARG A 151 9.70 -27.42 -3.65
C ARG A 151 10.83 -28.15 -2.94
N ASP A 152 12.03 -27.58 -3.02
CA ASP A 152 13.26 -28.22 -2.56
C ASP A 152 13.71 -27.72 -1.17
N LEU A 153 13.01 -26.72 -0.61
CA LEU A 153 13.28 -26.17 0.73
C LEU A 153 12.10 -26.49 1.65
N VAL A 154 12.37 -27.33 2.64
CA VAL A 154 11.36 -27.82 3.59
C VAL A 154 11.74 -27.43 5.01
N LEU A 155 13.03 -27.26 5.31
CA LEU A 155 13.53 -26.92 6.63
C LEU A 155 14.03 -25.47 6.65
N LEU A 156 13.75 -24.73 7.72
CA LEU A 156 14.24 -23.34 7.85
C LEU A 156 15.76 -23.27 7.89
N SER A 157 16.41 -24.33 8.37
CA SER A 157 17.87 -24.48 8.36
C SER A 157 18.46 -24.51 6.95
N ASP A 158 17.67 -24.86 5.93
CA ASP A 158 18.15 -24.96 4.55
C ASP A 158 18.35 -23.57 3.91
N ASP A 159 17.77 -22.52 4.49
CA ASP A 159 17.91 -21.13 4.05
C ASP A 159 18.31 -20.24 5.24
N SER A 160 19.55 -20.42 5.72
CA SER A 160 20.08 -19.67 6.85
C SER A 160 20.15 -18.16 6.57
N VAL A 161 20.41 -17.75 5.32
CA VAL A 161 20.52 -16.34 4.93
C VAL A 161 19.17 -15.63 5.09
N LEU A 162 18.08 -16.25 4.66
CA LEU A 162 16.73 -15.72 4.90
C LEU A 162 16.45 -15.58 6.39
N PHE A 163 16.79 -16.59 7.18
CA PHE A 163 16.51 -16.60 8.60
C PHE A 163 17.36 -15.57 9.37
N GLU A 164 18.64 -15.40 9.00
CA GLU A 164 19.52 -14.36 9.54
C GLU A 164 18.99 -12.96 9.24
N ASN A 165 18.58 -12.67 8.01
CA ASN A 165 18.00 -11.38 7.66
C ASN A 165 16.65 -11.13 8.35
N PHE A 166 15.85 -12.18 8.56
CA PHE A 166 14.67 -12.10 9.43
C PHE A 166 15.04 -11.67 10.86
N HIS A 167 16.12 -12.21 11.43
CA HIS A 167 16.61 -11.84 12.75
C HIS A 167 17.10 -10.40 12.80
N VAL A 168 17.80 -9.92 11.76
CA VAL A 168 18.21 -8.52 11.67
C VAL A 168 17.01 -7.59 11.79
N LEU A 169 15.90 -7.85 11.06
CA LEU A 169 14.68 -7.05 11.15
C LEU A 169 14.04 -7.13 12.55
N CYS A 170 13.99 -8.32 13.16
CA CYS A 170 13.47 -8.52 14.52
C CYS A 170 14.28 -7.74 15.55
N ASN A 171 15.61 -7.89 15.53
CA ASN A 171 16.54 -7.26 16.47
C ASN A 171 16.59 -5.75 16.27
N TYR A 172 16.34 -5.27 15.05
CA TYR A 172 16.18 -3.86 14.77
C TYR A 172 14.90 -3.28 15.39
N GLY A 173 13.88 -4.11 15.64
CA GLY A 173 12.63 -3.72 16.31
C GLY A 173 11.40 -3.74 15.40
N ILE A 174 11.49 -4.32 14.21
CA ILE A 174 10.33 -4.48 13.32
C ILE A 174 9.42 -5.58 13.88
N PRO A 175 8.10 -5.34 14.03
CA PRO A 175 7.19 -6.36 14.54
C PRO A 175 7.21 -7.62 13.68
N ARG A 176 7.44 -8.79 14.29
CA ARG A 176 7.52 -10.09 13.59
C ARG A 176 6.33 -10.35 12.65
N SER A 177 5.12 -10.00 13.10
CA SER A 177 3.87 -10.14 12.33
C SER A 177 3.72 -9.17 11.15
N LYS A 178 4.65 -8.23 10.97
CA LYS A 178 4.71 -7.31 9.83
C LYS A 178 5.81 -7.68 8.85
N ILE A 179 6.76 -8.53 9.24
CA ILE A 179 7.87 -8.94 8.38
C ILE A 179 7.37 -9.76 7.17
N GLY A 180 6.21 -10.41 7.26
CA GLY A 180 5.60 -11.09 6.12
C GLY A 180 5.25 -10.13 4.98
N CYS A 181 4.79 -8.91 5.29
CA CYS A 181 4.57 -7.88 4.29
C CYS A 181 5.89 -7.42 3.66
N VAL A 182 6.93 -7.25 4.48
CA VAL A 182 8.29 -6.91 4.03
C VAL A 182 8.82 -7.97 3.06
N TYR A 183 8.72 -9.25 3.42
CA TYR A 183 9.12 -10.39 2.57
C TYR A 183 8.38 -10.43 1.24
N LYS A 184 7.09 -10.10 1.25
CA LYS A 184 6.26 -10.08 0.04
C LYS A 184 6.64 -8.96 -0.93
N GLU A 185 6.97 -7.78 -0.42
CA GLU A 185 7.25 -6.59 -1.26
C GLU A 185 8.72 -6.50 -1.67
N ALA A 186 9.65 -6.86 -0.79
CA ALA A 186 11.09 -6.73 -0.98
C ALA A 186 11.80 -8.04 -0.60
N ARG A 187 11.48 -9.12 -1.31
CA ARG A 187 12.02 -10.47 -1.02
C ARG A 187 13.54 -10.51 -1.08
N GLU A 188 14.12 -9.70 -1.97
CA GLU A 188 15.55 -9.65 -2.26
C GLU A 188 16.38 -9.36 -1.01
N ILE A 189 15.84 -8.60 -0.05
CA ILE A 189 16.58 -8.20 1.15
C ILE A 189 16.85 -9.39 2.10
N PHE A 190 16.08 -10.48 1.96
CA PHE A 190 16.30 -11.70 2.72
C PHE A 190 17.42 -12.56 2.15
N GLY A 191 17.89 -12.26 0.93
CA GLY A 191 19.06 -12.89 0.32
C GLY A 191 20.33 -12.05 0.46
N TYR A 192 20.31 -10.98 1.26
CA TYR A 192 21.50 -10.15 1.47
C TYR A 192 22.53 -10.86 2.33
N GLU A 193 23.81 -10.65 1.99
CA GLU A 193 24.93 -11.13 2.79
C GLU A 193 24.92 -10.52 4.20
N ASN A 194 25.57 -11.22 5.13
CA ASN A 194 25.61 -10.83 6.53
C ASN A 194 26.07 -9.37 6.71
N GLY A 195 25.34 -8.60 7.53
CA GLY A 195 25.60 -7.19 7.82
C GLY A 195 25.11 -6.20 6.75
N VAL A 196 24.81 -6.63 5.53
CA VAL A 196 24.32 -5.73 4.46
C VAL A 196 22.97 -5.13 4.83
N LEU A 197 22.03 -5.93 5.33
CA LEU A 197 20.71 -5.43 5.72
C LEU A 197 20.79 -4.42 6.88
N LEU A 198 21.61 -4.70 7.90
CA LEU A 198 21.81 -3.81 9.03
C LEU A 198 22.44 -2.47 8.60
N SER A 199 23.50 -2.53 7.79
CA SER A 199 24.17 -1.30 7.31
C SER A 199 23.26 -0.42 6.45
N LYS A 200 22.26 -1.01 5.75
CA LYS A 200 21.21 -0.26 5.05
C LYS A 200 20.25 0.43 6.02
N LEU A 201 19.80 -0.25 7.07
CA LEU A 201 18.95 0.36 8.09
C LEU A 201 19.67 1.56 8.74
N GLU A 202 20.94 1.38 9.10
CA GLU A 202 21.80 2.44 9.62
C GLU A 202 22.04 3.56 8.61
N ALA A 203 22.03 3.25 7.31
CA ALA A 203 22.15 4.28 6.27
C ALA A 203 20.95 5.23 6.25
N TYR A 204 19.75 4.71 6.49
CA TYR A 204 18.57 5.55 6.66
C TYR A 204 18.61 6.35 7.96
N GLU A 205 19.17 5.81 9.05
CA GLU A 205 19.42 6.59 10.28
C GLU A 205 20.40 7.75 10.04
N ARG A 206 21.46 7.52 9.27
CA ARG A 206 22.44 8.55 8.88
C ARG A 206 21.83 9.70 8.07
N LEU A 207 20.63 9.54 7.51
CA LEU A 207 19.86 10.65 6.93
C LEU A 207 19.22 11.56 7.99
N GLY A 208 19.44 11.32 9.29
CA GLY A 208 18.81 12.05 10.39
C GLY A 208 17.44 11.51 10.80
N LEU A 209 17.11 10.29 10.37
CA LEU A 209 15.88 9.60 10.80
C LEU A 209 16.14 8.89 12.12
N GLY A 210 15.30 9.13 13.14
CA GLY A 210 15.32 8.32 14.34
C GLY A 210 14.93 6.87 14.06
N LYS A 211 15.52 5.92 14.79
CA LYS A 211 15.22 4.47 14.69
C LYS A 211 13.72 4.14 14.67
N PRO A 212 12.83 4.76 15.48
CA PRO A 212 11.38 4.51 15.38
C PRO A 212 10.77 4.86 14.02
N ILE A 213 11.28 5.91 13.36
CA ILE A 213 10.83 6.30 12.02
C ILE A 213 11.35 5.29 11.00
N VAL A 214 12.61 4.85 11.09
CA VAL A 214 13.18 3.85 10.18
C VAL A 214 12.42 2.53 10.28
N ILE A 215 12.10 2.07 11.49
CA ILE A 215 11.23 0.89 11.71
C ILE A 215 9.91 1.06 10.94
N LYS A 216 9.26 2.21 11.11
CA LYS A 216 7.97 2.50 10.47
C LYS A 216 8.09 2.60 8.94
N LEU A 217 9.17 3.22 8.46
CA LEU A 217 9.49 3.37 7.05
C LEU A 217 9.67 2.01 6.38
N VAL A 218 10.54 1.17 6.92
CA VAL A 218 10.80 -0.18 6.37
C VAL A 218 9.58 -1.08 6.46
N THR A 219 8.75 -0.90 7.49
CA THR A 219 7.50 -1.67 7.63
C THR A 219 6.50 -1.39 6.50
N TYR A 220 6.48 -0.16 5.94
CA TYR A 220 5.49 0.25 4.94
C TYR A 220 6.07 0.57 3.56
N CYS A 221 7.38 0.72 3.46
CA CYS A 221 8.13 1.00 2.24
C CYS A 221 9.40 0.12 2.17
N PRO A 222 9.27 -1.21 2.33
CA PRO A 222 10.42 -2.11 2.40
C PRO A 222 11.26 -2.11 1.10
N SER A 223 10.65 -1.72 -0.02
CA SER A 223 11.35 -1.50 -1.30
C SER A 223 12.53 -0.51 -1.21
N LEU A 224 12.54 0.40 -0.23
CA LEU A 224 13.68 1.28 0.04
C LEU A 224 14.95 0.53 0.44
N LEU A 225 14.84 -0.70 0.94
CA LEU A 225 16.01 -1.50 1.29
C LEU A 225 16.57 -2.29 0.10
N VAL A 226 15.91 -2.24 -1.07
CA VAL A 226 16.35 -2.95 -2.28
C VAL A 226 17.36 -2.11 -3.05
N GLY A 227 18.53 -2.66 -3.34
CA GLY A 227 19.57 -1.94 -4.08
C GLY A 227 20.26 -0.85 -3.25
N GLY A 228 20.60 0.29 -3.85
CA GLY A 228 21.26 1.41 -3.14
C GLY A 228 20.30 2.21 -2.24
N ILE A 229 20.81 3.27 -1.60
CA ILE A 229 19.93 4.24 -0.93
C ILE A 229 19.12 4.96 -2.02
N ASP A 230 17.79 4.96 -1.86
CA ASP A 230 16.87 5.64 -2.78
C ASP A 230 17.11 7.16 -2.83
N SER A 231 17.53 7.66 -4.01
CA SER A 231 17.91 9.07 -4.20
C SER A 231 16.73 10.04 -4.06
N GLU A 232 15.55 9.61 -4.49
CA GLU A 232 14.33 10.39 -4.46
C GLU A 232 13.87 10.57 -3.02
N PHE A 233 13.93 9.51 -2.20
CA PHE A 233 13.70 9.58 -0.77
C PHE A 233 14.70 10.49 -0.07
N VAL A 234 16.00 10.40 -0.40
CA VAL A 234 17.03 11.29 0.14
C VAL A 234 16.71 12.75 -0.17
N ALA A 235 16.28 13.05 -1.41
CA ALA A 235 15.87 14.39 -1.80
C ALA A 235 14.63 14.88 -1.04
N VAL A 236 13.64 14.02 -0.80
CA VAL A 236 12.47 14.33 0.03
C VAL A 236 12.90 14.65 1.47
N VAL A 237 13.77 13.84 2.08
CA VAL A 237 14.29 14.10 3.43
C VAL A 237 15.07 15.42 3.47
N GLY A 238 15.90 15.69 2.46
CA GLY A 238 16.62 16.96 2.32
C GLY A 238 15.68 18.16 2.32
N LYS A 239 14.64 18.13 1.48
CA LYS A 239 13.62 19.19 1.45
C LYS A 239 12.88 19.36 2.77
N LEU A 240 12.55 18.27 3.46
CA LEU A 240 11.92 18.36 4.78
C LEU A 240 12.83 19.08 5.79
N LYS A 241 14.14 18.82 5.75
CA LYS A 241 15.12 19.54 6.59
C LYS A 241 15.19 21.03 6.23
N ASP A 242 15.21 21.37 4.95
CA ASP A 242 15.23 22.76 4.49
C ASP A 242 13.98 23.55 4.92
N LEU A 243 12.85 22.85 5.14
CA LEU A 243 11.60 23.41 5.64
C LEU A 243 11.49 23.47 7.18
N ASP A 244 12.60 23.20 7.89
CA ASP A 244 12.66 23.02 9.34
C ASP A 244 11.58 22.04 9.85
N MET A 245 11.30 21.01 9.04
CA MET A 245 10.37 19.95 9.41
C MET A 245 11.14 18.79 10.01
N ALA A 246 10.85 18.51 11.29
CA ALA A 246 11.35 17.30 11.93
C ALA A 246 10.96 16.07 11.09
N CYS A 247 11.91 15.15 10.93
CA CYS A 247 11.68 13.87 10.25
C CYS A 247 10.56 13.04 10.92
N ASP A 248 10.23 13.32 12.18
CA ASP A 248 9.05 12.81 12.89
C ASP A 248 7.73 13.04 12.14
N TRP A 249 7.67 14.03 11.25
CA TRP A 249 6.53 14.22 10.35
C TRP A 249 6.29 12.99 9.45
N LEU A 250 7.35 12.38 8.90
CA LEU A 250 7.25 11.12 8.15
C LEU A 250 6.69 10.02 9.05
N GLY A 251 7.20 9.92 10.28
CA GLY A 251 6.73 9.00 11.30
C GLY A 251 5.23 9.12 11.57
N ARG A 252 4.66 10.33 11.54
CA ARG A 252 3.21 10.54 11.72
C ARG A 252 2.38 10.19 10.47
N TYR A 253 2.95 10.39 9.28
CA TYR A 253 2.25 10.22 8.01
C TYR A 253 2.23 8.78 7.49
N LEU A 254 3.30 8.03 7.76
CA LEU A 254 3.48 6.66 7.32
C LEU A 254 2.39 5.72 7.89
N SER A 255 1.74 4.93 7.02
CA SER A 255 0.64 4.01 7.35
C SER A 255 0.55 2.84 6.36
N ASP A 256 0.11 1.69 6.86
CA ASP A 256 -0.17 0.46 6.10
C ASP A 256 -1.26 0.56 5.04
N ARG A 257 -2.05 1.64 5.01
CA ARG A 257 -3.15 1.81 4.04
C ARG A 257 -2.76 2.53 2.77
N LYS A 258 -1.53 3.04 2.70
CA LYS A 258 -1.05 3.88 1.62
C LYS A 258 0.12 3.20 0.91
N THR A 259 0.24 3.51 -0.37
CA THR A 259 1.42 3.19 -1.16
C THR A 259 2.22 4.47 -1.34
N TYR A 260 3.53 4.34 -1.44
CA TYR A 260 4.46 5.45 -1.43
C TYR A 260 5.35 5.38 -2.67
N ASN A 261 5.37 6.47 -3.42
CA ASN A 261 6.29 6.68 -4.52
C ASN A 261 7.04 7.99 -4.25
N TRP A 262 8.30 7.88 -3.83
CA TRP A 262 9.09 9.03 -3.39
C TRP A 262 9.41 10.01 -4.51
N GLY A 263 9.50 9.54 -5.75
CA GLY A 263 9.57 10.42 -6.93
C GLY A 263 8.31 11.29 -7.08
N SER A 264 7.12 10.70 -6.95
CA SER A 264 5.84 11.44 -7.02
C SER A 264 5.68 12.42 -5.86
N VAL A 265 6.13 12.04 -4.66
CA VAL A 265 6.20 12.92 -3.48
C VAL A 265 7.08 14.13 -3.78
N LEU A 266 8.30 13.89 -4.29
CA LEU A 266 9.28 14.91 -4.61
C LEU A 266 8.76 15.88 -5.68
N GLU A 267 8.23 15.36 -6.78
CA GLU A 267 7.62 16.15 -7.85
C GLU A 267 6.51 17.06 -7.32
N THR A 268 5.70 16.57 -6.37
CA THR A 268 4.62 17.34 -5.77
C THR A 268 5.14 18.46 -4.88
N MET A 269 6.19 18.21 -4.08
CA MET A 269 6.84 19.26 -3.28
C MET A 269 7.44 20.35 -4.17
N GLU A 270 8.16 19.96 -5.23
CA GLU A 270 8.73 20.92 -6.20
C GLU A 270 7.66 21.71 -6.96
N LEU A 271 6.52 21.08 -7.26
CA LEU A 271 5.38 21.77 -7.86
C LEU A 271 4.86 22.86 -6.91
N LEU A 272 4.64 22.55 -5.64
CA LEU A 272 4.17 23.51 -4.65
C LEU A 272 5.15 24.69 -4.50
N GLU A 273 6.45 24.42 -4.48
CA GLU A 273 7.49 25.47 -4.49
C GLU A 273 7.38 26.38 -5.71
N LYS A 274 7.21 25.81 -6.91
CA LYS A 274 7.03 26.55 -8.16
C LYS A 274 5.75 27.40 -8.17
N MET A 275 4.71 26.97 -7.46
CA MET A 275 3.46 27.74 -7.28
C MET A 275 3.62 28.91 -6.28
N GLY A 276 4.78 29.00 -5.62
CA GLY A 276 5.12 30.07 -4.67
C GLY A 276 4.87 29.73 -3.21
N PHE A 277 4.62 28.45 -2.87
CA PHE A 277 4.69 27.99 -1.49
C PHE A 277 6.16 27.82 -1.11
N LYS A 278 6.69 28.73 -0.30
CA LYS A 278 8.08 28.68 0.18
C LYS A 278 8.12 28.54 1.69
N GLU A 279 9.17 27.91 2.19
CA GLU A 279 9.55 27.88 3.62
C GLU A 279 8.36 27.58 4.54
N GLU A 280 8.03 28.46 5.47
CA GLU A 280 6.98 28.30 6.46
C GLU A 280 5.59 28.04 5.86
N LYS A 281 5.28 28.62 4.69
CA LYS A 281 4.00 28.39 4.01
C LYS A 281 3.90 26.97 3.49
N LEU A 282 5.00 26.41 2.97
CA LEU A 282 5.03 25.02 2.53
C LEU A 282 5.02 24.06 3.73
N SER A 283 5.79 24.38 4.78
CA SER A 283 5.82 23.61 6.02
C SER A 283 4.45 23.53 6.70
N SER A 284 3.75 24.67 6.85
CA SER A 284 2.39 24.72 7.41
C SER A 284 1.38 23.99 6.53
N LEU A 285 1.54 24.07 5.20
CA LEU A 285 0.68 23.35 4.26
C LEU A 285 0.82 21.83 4.40
N LEU A 286 2.05 21.31 4.44
CA LEU A 286 2.31 19.87 4.59
C LEU A 286 1.91 19.34 5.98
N LYS A 287 1.98 20.18 7.02
CA LYS A 287 1.45 19.84 8.36
C LYS A 287 -0.07 19.75 8.35
N THR A 288 -0.75 20.63 7.62
CA THR A 288 -2.22 20.67 7.53
C THR A 288 -2.77 19.58 6.63
N TYR A 289 -2.11 19.32 5.50
CA TYR A 289 -2.56 18.40 4.46
C TYR A 289 -1.43 17.45 4.06
N PRO A 290 -1.03 16.51 4.92
CA PRO A 290 0.08 15.61 4.62
C PRO A 290 -0.24 14.67 3.45
N ASP A 291 -1.53 14.45 3.14
CA ASP A 291 -1.98 13.71 1.97
C ASP A 291 -1.66 14.38 0.63
N LEU A 292 -1.21 15.64 0.62
CA LEU A 292 -0.76 16.32 -0.60
C LEU A 292 0.42 15.60 -1.24
N VAL A 293 1.29 14.97 -0.45
CA VAL A 293 2.43 14.22 -0.97
C VAL A 293 2.18 12.72 -1.09
N GLY A 294 0.93 12.27 -0.99
CA GLY A 294 0.61 10.85 -1.20
C GLY A 294 0.75 10.45 -2.67
N GLU A 295 1.07 9.19 -2.95
CA GLU A 295 1.23 8.68 -4.33
C GLU A 295 0.03 8.98 -5.25
N THR A 296 -1.18 9.11 -4.69
CA THR A 296 -2.41 9.31 -5.46
C THR A 296 -2.80 10.76 -5.69
N SER A 297 -2.21 11.73 -4.98
CA SER A 297 -2.61 13.14 -5.06
C SER A 297 -2.34 13.75 -6.45
N GLY A 298 -1.16 13.51 -7.01
CA GLY A 298 -0.71 14.13 -8.26
C GLY A 298 -1.54 13.74 -9.49
N LYS A 299 -1.92 12.46 -9.62
CA LYS A 299 -2.62 11.95 -10.82
C LYS A 299 -3.98 12.62 -11.03
N LYS A 300 -4.76 12.84 -9.96
CA LYS A 300 -6.08 13.47 -10.06
C LYS A 300 -5.99 14.98 -10.17
N ALA A 301 -5.04 15.60 -9.48
CA ALA A 301 -4.77 17.03 -9.61
C ALA A 301 -4.41 17.40 -11.06
N TYR A 302 -3.60 16.59 -11.75
CA TYR A 302 -3.25 16.84 -13.15
C TYR A 302 -4.47 16.82 -14.09
N VAL A 303 -5.35 15.82 -13.94
CA VAL A 303 -6.60 15.73 -14.72
C VAL A 303 -7.53 16.90 -14.41
N MET A 304 -7.58 17.34 -13.15
CA MET A 304 -8.32 18.54 -12.73
C MET A 304 -7.79 19.80 -13.41
N PHE A 305 -6.48 20.02 -13.41
CA PHE A 305 -5.87 21.18 -14.09
C PHE A 305 -6.15 21.19 -15.59
N GLY A 306 -6.00 20.05 -16.27
CA GLY A 306 -6.37 19.94 -17.68
C GLY A 306 -7.85 20.27 -17.94
N LYS A 307 -8.73 20.03 -16.96
CA LYS A 307 -10.16 20.35 -17.05
C LYS A 307 -10.46 21.82 -16.80
N LEU A 308 -9.76 22.45 -15.86
CA LEU A 308 -9.83 23.89 -15.60
C LEU A 308 -9.38 24.68 -16.84
N LEU A 309 -8.26 24.29 -17.46
CA LEU A 309 -7.82 24.87 -18.73
C LEU A 309 -8.86 24.68 -19.84
N LYS A 310 -9.50 23.50 -19.91
CA LYS A 310 -10.52 23.22 -20.93
C LYS A 310 -11.79 24.08 -20.79
N VAL A 311 -12.11 24.55 -19.58
CA VAL A 311 -13.25 25.48 -19.39
C VAL A 311 -12.85 26.95 -19.61
N GLY A 312 -11.60 27.20 -20.02
CA GLY A 312 -11.11 28.52 -20.41
C GLY A 312 -10.45 29.32 -19.30
N LEU A 313 -10.16 28.71 -18.14
CA LEU A 313 -9.35 29.36 -17.11
C LEU A 313 -7.90 29.48 -17.57
N GLU A 314 -7.28 30.60 -17.26
CA GLU A 314 -5.85 30.85 -17.47
C GLU A 314 -5.01 30.22 -16.36
N MET A 315 -3.72 30.01 -16.63
CA MET A 315 -2.80 29.48 -15.60
C MET A 315 -2.67 30.42 -14.40
N SER A 316 -2.70 31.73 -14.62
CA SER A 316 -2.69 32.75 -13.55
C SER A 316 -3.89 32.61 -12.60
N GLU A 317 -5.07 32.31 -13.14
CA GLU A 317 -6.29 32.06 -12.39
C GLU A 317 -6.22 30.75 -11.61
N ILE A 318 -5.70 29.69 -12.23
CA ILE A 318 -5.48 28.39 -11.57
C ILE A 318 -4.46 28.54 -10.43
N ASP A 319 -3.36 29.25 -10.66
CA ASP A 319 -2.34 29.51 -9.64
C ASP A 319 -2.92 30.26 -8.44
N LYS A 320 -3.82 31.22 -8.69
CA LYS A 320 -4.55 31.92 -7.64
C LYS A 320 -5.46 30.97 -6.85
N LEU A 321 -6.22 30.12 -7.52
CA LEU A 321 -7.08 29.15 -6.85
C LEU A 321 -6.29 28.16 -5.98
N VAL A 322 -5.15 27.68 -6.46
CA VAL A 322 -4.27 26.77 -5.71
C VAL A 322 -3.65 27.50 -4.51
N ARG A 323 -3.24 28.76 -4.68
CA ARG A 323 -2.69 29.59 -3.60
C ARG A 323 -3.71 29.82 -2.49
N ASP A 324 -4.95 30.12 -2.86
CA ASP A 324 -6.02 30.45 -1.92
C ASP A 324 -6.63 29.19 -1.28
N HIS A 325 -6.65 28.05 -2.00
CA HIS A 325 -7.31 26.81 -1.59
C HIS A 325 -6.48 25.56 -1.93
N PRO A 326 -5.30 25.38 -1.32
CA PRO A 326 -4.38 24.30 -1.67
C PRO A 326 -4.92 22.89 -1.38
N GLU A 327 -5.93 22.75 -0.52
CA GLU A 327 -6.66 21.50 -0.30
C GLU A 327 -7.32 20.93 -1.56
N MET A 328 -7.47 21.74 -2.62
CA MET A 328 -7.98 21.28 -3.91
C MET A 328 -7.13 20.17 -4.56
N LEU A 329 -5.85 20.12 -4.20
CA LEU A 329 -4.88 19.15 -4.72
C LEU A 329 -5.04 17.77 -4.09
N LEU A 330 -5.77 17.67 -2.97
CA LEU A 330 -6.08 16.39 -2.35
C LEU A 330 -6.94 15.55 -3.28
N GLU A 331 -6.69 14.23 -3.33
CA GLU A 331 -7.35 13.35 -4.28
C GLU A 331 -8.89 13.41 -4.17
N LYS A 332 -9.42 13.47 -2.95
CA LYS A 332 -10.87 13.58 -2.68
C LYS A 332 -11.42 14.91 -3.22
N SER A 333 -10.73 16.01 -2.94
CA SER A 333 -11.10 17.35 -3.40
C SER A 333 -11.06 17.44 -4.93
N ALA A 334 -9.97 16.98 -5.56
CA ALA A 334 -9.81 16.96 -7.01
C ALA A 334 -10.91 16.15 -7.70
N LYS A 335 -11.32 15.02 -7.13
CA LYS A 335 -12.48 14.24 -7.61
C LYS A 335 -13.78 15.03 -7.55
N SER A 336 -14.01 15.74 -6.45
CA SER A 336 -15.21 16.58 -6.29
C SER A 336 -15.23 17.75 -7.26
N ILE A 337 -14.12 18.47 -7.40
CA ILE A 337 -13.96 19.59 -8.35
C ILE A 337 -14.17 19.10 -9.78
N LEU A 338 -13.60 17.95 -10.14
CA LEU A 338 -13.85 17.34 -11.46
C LEU A 338 -15.33 17.04 -11.69
N ALA A 339 -16.08 16.61 -10.67
CA ALA A 339 -17.52 16.41 -10.76
C ALA A 339 -18.26 17.75 -10.90
N ALA A 340 -17.86 18.78 -10.15
CA ALA A 340 -18.37 20.14 -10.24
C ALA A 340 -18.20 20.72 -11.65
N LEU A 341 -16.98 20.64 -12.19
CA LEU A 341 -16.67 21.15 -13.53
C LEU A 341 -17.48 20.41 -14.59
N LYS A 342 -17.61 19.07 -14.48
CA LYS A 342 -18.48 18.26 -15.35
C LYS A 342 -19.92 18.76 -15.34
N TYR A 343 -20.43 19.12 -14.16
CA TYR A 343 -21.76 19.71 -14.03
C TYR A 343 -21.84 21.08 -14.71
N MET A 344 -20.91 21.99 -14.42
CA MET A 344 -20.88 23.35 -14.98
C MET A 344 -20.78 23.37 -16.50
N MET A 345 -19.96 22.51 -17.11
CA MET A 345 -19.92 22.40 -18.58
C MET A 345 -21.21 21.81 -19.17
N ARG A 346 -21.87 20.87 -18.48
CA ARG A 346 -23.14 20.29 -18.96
C ARG A 346 -24.22 21.36 -19.07
N ILE A 347 -24.26 22.28 -18.11
CA ILE A 347 -25.16 23.43 -18.15
C ILE A 347 -24.64 24.56 -19.05
N ARG A 348 -23.43 24.46 -19.62
CA ARG A 348 -22.78 25.48 -20.46
C ARG A 348 -22.62 26.82 -19.74
N MET A 349 -22.24 26.78 -18.47
CA MET A 349 -21.93 27.98 -17.70
C MET A 349 -20.72 28.71 -18.30
N GLU A 350 -20.77 30.04 -18.35
CA GLU A 350 -19.67 30.87 -18.85
C GLU A 350 -18.47 30.84 -17.90
N LYS A 351 -17.27 31.10 -18.43
CA LYS A 351 -16.02 30.88 -17.68
C LYS A 351 -15.91 31.79 -16.45
N GLU A 352 -16.42 33.02 -16.54
CA GLU A 352 -16.38 34.04 -15.50
C GLU A 352 -17.18 33.59 -14.27
N PHE A 353 -18.34 32.98 -14.51
CA PHE A 353 -19.17 32.39 -13.44
C PHE A 353 -18.55 31.12 -12.86
N ILE A 354 -17.93 30.27 -13.70
CA ILE A 354 -17.21 29.10 -13.20
C ILE A 354 -16.09 29.54 -12.26
N PHE A 355 -15.28 30.52 -12.68
CA PHE A 355 -14.18 31.02 -11.89
C PHE A 355 -14.66 31.66 -10.58
N SER A 356 -15.71 32.48 -10.62
CA SER A 356 -16.25 33.12 -9.41
C SER A 356 -16.78 32.11 -8.40
N ILE A 357 -17.53 31.08 -8.84
CA ILE A 357 -18.02 30.00 -7.99
C ILE A 357 -16.85 29.23 -7.38
N LEU A 358 -15.85 28.87 -8.19
CA LEU A 358 -14.67 28.17 -7.70
C LEU A 358 -13.95 29.02 -6.65
N GLN A 359 -13.71 30.30 -6.91
CA GLN A 359 -12.99 31.18 -6.00
C GLN A 359 -13.71 31.37 -4.66
N GLN A 360 -15.05 31.56 -4.69
CA GLN A 360 -15.85 31.85 -3.50
C GLN A 360 -16.25 30.60 -2.71
N HIS A 361 -16.41 29.46 -3.39
CA HIS A 361 -17.00 28.25 -2.80
C HIS A 361 -16.09 27.02 -2.87
N MET A 362 -14.79 27.18 -3.14
CA MET A 362 -13.86 26.05 -3.25
C MET A 362 -13.91 25.10 -2.05
N LYS A 363 -13.90 25.63 -0.83
CA LYS A 363 -13.96 24.84 0.41
C LYS A 363 -15.19 23.94 0.47
N LEU A 364 -16.34 24.46 0.03
CA LEU A 364 -17.60 23.70 -0.02
C LEU A 364 -17.55 22.62 -1.11
N ILE A 365 -16.98 22.95 -2.28
CA ILE A 365 -16.79 21.98 -3.37
C ILE A 365 -15.85 20.85 -2.92
N CYS A 366 -14.74 21.17 -2.25
CA CYS A 366 -13.75 20.18 -1.78
C CYS A 366 -14.30 19.25 -0.70
N SER A 367 -15.20 19.75 0.15
CA SER A 367 -15.77 19.00 1.28
C SER A 367 -17.03 18.19 0.93
N SER A 368 -17.76 18.56 -0.13
CA SER A 368 -19.05 17.94 -0.49
C SER A 368 -18.91 16.82 -1.54
N SER A 369 -19.82 15.84 -1.49
CA SER A 369 -20.08 14.95 -2.62
C SER A 369 -21.18 15.58 -3.48
N LEU A 370 -20.79 16.29 -4.54
CA LEU A 370 -21.77 16.95 -5.40
C LEU A 370 -22.73 15.93 -6.02
N LEU A 371 -24.03 16.15 -5.81
CA LEU A 371 -25.07 15.36 -6.44
C LEU A 371 -25.11 15.67 -7.94
N GLY A 372 -25.17 14.62 -8.77
CA GLY A 372 -25.32 14.80 -10.22
C GLY A 372 -26.68 15.44 -10.57
N PRO A 373 -26.82 16.05 -11.77
CA PRO A 373 -28.05 16.74 -12.16
C PRO A 373 -29.26 15.83 -12.11
N LYS A 374 -29.12 14.56 -12.54
CA LYS A 374 -30.17 13.56 -12.43
C LYS A 374 -30.64 13.30 -11.00
N ALA A 375 -29.71 13.27 -10.04
CA ALA A 375 -30.00 13.04 -8.63
C ALA A 375 -30.63 14.27 -7.97
N VAL A 376 -30.24 15.49 -8.39
CA VAL A 376 -30.88 16.73 -7.97
C VAL A 376 -32.29 16.82 -8.56
N CYS A 377 -32.44 16.54 -9.86
CA CYS A 377 -33.72 16.55 -10.55
C CYS A 377 -34.69 15.50 -10.00
N SER A 378 -34.21 14.30 -9.64
CA SER A 378 -35.03 13.29 -8.98
C SER A 378 -35.47 13.70 -7.57
N LYS A 379 -34.61 14.42 -6.82
CA LYS A 379 -34.95 14.94 -5.49
C LYS A 379 -35.94 16.11 -5.55
N LEU A 380 -35.75 17.00 -6.52
CA LEU A 380 -36.60 18.17 -6.71
C LEU A 380 -37.88 17.87 -7.51
N LYS A 381 -38.00 16.66 -8.09
CA LYS A 381 -39.09 16.24 -8.99
C LYS A 381 -39.25 17.17 -10.21
N ILE A 382 -38.13 17.60 -10.80
CA ILE A 382 -38.11 18.50 -11.96
C ILE A 382 -37.47 17.78 -13.14
N GLU A 383 -37.96 18.01 -14.36
CA GLU A 383 -37.28 17.52 -15.56
C GLU A 383 -35.91 18.17 -15.73
N GLU A 384 -34.90 17.36 -16.03
CA GLU A 384 -33.50 17.80 -16.14
C GLU A 384 -33.31 18.92 -17.17
N LYS A 385 -33.99 18.84 -18.32
CA LYS A 385 -33.94 19.90 -19.35
C LYS A 385 -34.55 21.21 -18.87
N SER A 386 -35.66 21.14 -18.14
CA SER A 386 -36.35 22.31 -17.59
C SER A 386 -35.51 22.99 -16.51
N TYR A 387 -34.95 22.20 -15.58
CA TYR A 387 -34.08 22.68 -14.51
C TYR A 387 -32.82 23.36 -15.05
N ILE A 388 -32.11 22.72 -16.00
CA ILE A 388 -30.93 23.31 -16.64
C ILE A 388 -31.28 24.60 -17.39
N ARG A 389 -32.44 24.66 -18.05
CA ARG A 389 -32.90 25.85 -18.78
C ARG A 389 -33.26 27.00 -17.83
N SER A 390 -33.82 26.71 -16.66
CA SER A 390 -34.10 27.73 -15.63
C SER A 390 -32.81 28.28 -15.03
N LEU A 391 -31.84 27.43 -14.67
CA LEU A 391 -30.55 27.89 -14.16
C LEU A 391 -29.81 28.81 -15.14
N ARG A 392 -29.87 28.52 -16.45
CA ARG A 392 -29.30 29.38 -17.51
C ARG A 392 -29.99 30.74 -17.67
N LYS A 393 -31.20 30.92 -17.16
CA LYS A 393 -31.88 32.22 -17.20
C LYS A 393 -31.52 33.10 -16.01
N THR A 394 -31.01 32.49 -14.94
CA THR A 394 -30.74 33.14 -13.66
C THR A 394 -29.25 33.43 -13.46
N LEU A 395 -28.39 32.68 -14.14
CA LEU A 395 -26.95 32.85 -14.26
C LEU A 395 -26.66 33.41 -15.65
#